data_AF-A0A401ZDY7-F1
#
_entry.id   AF-A0A401ZDY7-F1
#
_cell.length_a   1.000
_cell.length_b   1.000
_cell.length_c   1.000
_cell.angle_alpha   90.00
_cell.angle_beta   90.00
_cell.angle_gamma   90.00
#
_symmetry.space_group_name_H-M   'P 1'
#
loop_
_entity.id
_entity.type
_entity.pdbx_description
1 polymer ?
#
loop_
_entity_poly.entity_id
_entity_poly.type
_entity_poly.pdbx_seq_one_letter_code
_entity_poly.pdbx_strand_id
1 'polypeptide(L)'
;MTTELPEELQQRLAGYRITQFDEVALRQALEQHTTTYTLIKLAEWPARRWKCHYRLMMRESMYDAQTVSEAYAMGLLVLLGAAVENQEAHNTHSETEQTE
;
A
#
# COMPACT_ATOMS: atom_id res chain seq x y z
N MET A 1 -20.09 -3.28 11.20
CA MET A 1 -18.97 -3.66 12.07
C MET A 1 -17.72 -3.09 11.43
N THR A 2 -17.17 -2.05 12.04
CA THR A 2 -15.96 -1.38 11.56
C THR A 2 -14.80 -2.33 11.84
N THR A 3 -14.36 -3.07 10.82
CA THR A 3 -13.15 -3.87 10.93
C THR A 3 -11.99 -2.89 11.05
N GLU A 4 -11.53 -2.64 12.27
CA GLU A 4 -10.38 -1.78 12.53
C GLU A 4 -9.15 -2.31 11.79
N LEU A 5 -8.42 -1.39 11.16
CA LEU A 5 -7.14 -1.68 10.53
C LEU A 5 -6.15 -2.15 11.61
N PRO A 6 -5.35 -3.20 11.38
CA PRO A 6 -4.33 -3.65 12.33
C PRO A 6 -3.44 -2.49 12.82
N GLU A 7 -3.15 -2.44 14.12
CA GLU A 7 -2.39 -1.35 14.74
C GLU A 7 -1.00 -1.16 14.09
N GLU A 8 -0.34 -2.27 13.74
CA GLU A 8 0.94 -2.23 13.02
C GLU A 8 0.84 -1.47 11.69
N LEU A 9 -0.25 -1.65 10.94
CA LEU A 9 -0.46 -0.92 9.68
C LEU A 9 -0.77 0.56 9.94
N GLN A 10 -1.53 0.87 11.00
CA GLN A 10 -1.77 2.26 11.40
C GLN A 10 -0.47 2.98 11.74
N GLN A 11 0.40 2.34 12.54
CA GLN A 11 1.70 2.91 12.93
C GLN A 11 2.59 3.16 11.72
N ARG A 12 2.66 2.20 10.78
CA ARG A 12 3.45 2.35 9.55
C ARG A 12 2.92 3.49 8.67
N LEU A 13 1.60 3.59 8.50
CA LEU A 13 0.97 4.66 7.74
C LEU A 13 1.15 6.03 8.41
N ALA A 14 1.09 6.10 9.73
CA ALA A 14 1.34 7.32 10.50
C ALA A 14 2.77 7.84 10.27
N GLY A 15 3.75 6.96 10.04
CA GLY A 15 5.11 7.35 9.62
C GLY A 15 5.14 8.16 8.32
N TYR A 16 4.15 7.97 7.44
CA TYR A 16 3.96 8.73 6.20
C TYR A 16 2.90 9.84 6.34
N ARG A 17 2.56 10.23 7.58
CA ARG A 17 1.55 11.26 7.92
C ARG A 17 0.12 10.92 7.49
N ILE A 18 -0.19 9.65 7.26
CA ILE A 18 -1.55 9.19 6.99
C ILE A 18 -2.21 8.84 8.32
N THR A 19 -3.26 9.59 8.68
CA THR A 19 -3.97 9.47 9.97
C THR A 19 -5.44 9.07 9.81
N GLN A 20 -5.93 8.96 8.58
CA GLN A 20 -7.27 8.50 8.25
C GLN A 20 -7.18 7.07 7.71
N PHE A 21 -7.82 6.13 8.41
CA PHE A 21 -7.73 4.69 8.12
C PHE A 21 -9.05 4.09 7.63
N ASP A 22 -10.04 4.92 7.35
CA ASP A 22 -11.26 4.46 6.70
C ASP A 22 -11.01 4.10 5.23
N GLU A 23 -11.89 3.28 4.68
CA GLU A 23 -11.78 2.76 3.33
C GLU A 23 -11.65 3.87 2.27
N VAL A 24 -12.44 4.95 2.42
CA VAL A 24 -12.53 6.01 1.41
C VAL A 24 -11.24 6.82 1.40
N ALA A 25 -10.77 7.23 2.58
CA ALA A 25 -9.52 7.98 2.71
C ALA A 25 -8.32 7.18 2.18
N LEU A 26 -8.24 5.89 2.52
CA LEU A 26 -7.15 5.02 2.06
C LEU A 26 -7.19 4.80 0.54
N ARG A 27 -8.39 4.61 -0.04
CA ARG A 27 -8.56 4.49 -1.50
C ARG A 27 -8.11 5.77 -2.22
N GLN A 28 -8.55 6.93 -1.72
CA GLN A 28 -8.19 8.22 -2.31
C GLN A 28 -6.68 8.47 -2.23
N ALA A 29 -6.05 8.17 -1.09
CA ALA A 29 -4.60 8.27 -0.95
C ALA A 29 -3.89 7.31 -1.91
N LEU A 30 -4.34 6.06 -2.04
CA LEU A 30 -3.79 5.10 -3.00
C LEU A 30 -3.84 5.62 -4.45
N GLU A 31 -4.98 6.17 -4.85
CA GLU A 31 -5.23 6.71 -6.20
C GLU A 31 -4.36 7.93 -6.55
N GLN A 32 -3.78 8.62 -5.54
CA GLN A 32 -2.79 9.68 -5.79
C GLN A 32 -1.43 9.13 -6.22
N HIS A 33 -1.14 7.86 -5.92
CA HIS A 33 0.17 7.23 -6.16
C HIS A 33 0.14 6.16 -7.26
N THR A 34 -1.03 5.60 -7.59
CA THR A 34 -1.17 4.64 -8.70
C THR A 34 -2.37 4.97 -9.57
N THR A 35 -2.16 4.84 -10.89
CA THR A 35 -3.21 5.05 -11.89
C THR A 35 -4.10 3.81 -12.06
N THR A 36 -3.62 2.63 -11.67
CA THR A 36 -4.35 1.37 -11.87
C THR A 36 -4.17 0.42 -10.68
N TYR A 37 -5.27 -0.21 -10.28
CA TYR A 37 -5.31 -1.33 -9.35
C TYR A 37 -6.55 -2.17 -9.61
N THR A 38 -6.57 -3.40 -9.11
CA THR A 38 -7.78 -4.23 -9.12
C THR A 38 -7.99 -4.82 -7.74
N LEU A 39 -9.10 -4.45 -7.10
CA LEU A 39 -9.54 -5.07 -5.87
C LEU A 39 -10.44 -6.27 -6.18
N ILE A 40 -10.05 -7.44 -5.69
CA ILE A 40 -10.77 -8.69 -5.91
C ILE A 40 -11.35 -9.15 -4.57
N LYS A 41 -12.68 -9.24 -4.47
CA LYS A 41 -13.34 -9.94 -3.37
C LYS A 41 -13.39 -11.43 -3.68
N LEU A 42 -12.87 -12.24 -2.78
CA LEU A 42 -12.82 -13.69 -2.97
C LEU A 42 -14.16 -14.34 -2.63
N ALA A 43 -14.52 -15.36 -3.42
CA ALA A 43 -15.55 -16.31 -3.01
C ALA A 43 -15.12 -17.09 -1.75
N GLU A 44 -16.06 -17.73 -1.06
CA GLU A 44 -15.77 -18.36 0.24
C GLU A 44 -14.68 -19.44 0.18
N TRP A 45 -14.72 -20.32 -0.83
CA TRP A 45 -13.75 -21.41 -0.97
C TRP A 45 -12.31 -20.89 -1.15
N PRO A 46 -12.01 -19.99 -2.11
CA PRO A 46 -10.67 -19.43 -2.23
C PRO A 46 -10.28 -18.60 -1.01
N ALA A 47 -11.22 -17.90 -0.37
CA ALA A 47 -10.94 -17.16 0.85
C ALA A 47 -10.44 -18.05 1.99
N ARG A 48 -11.08 -19.21 2.19
CA ARG A 48 -10.64 -20.22 3.17
C ARG A 48 -9.28 -20.82 2.79
N ARG A 49 -9.06 -21.10 1.50
CA ARG A 49 -7.81 -21.69 1.00
C ARG A 49 -6.61 -20.76 1.23
N TRP A 50 -6.78 -19.48 0.92
CA TRP A 50 -5.70 -18.47 1.00
C TRP A 50 -5.66 -17.72 2.33
N LYS A 51 -6.66 -17.94 3.20
CA LYS A 51 -6.79 -17.28 4.50
C LYS A 51 -6.90 -15.74 4.39
N CYS A 52 -7.52 -15.25 3.32
CA CYS A 52 -7.79 -13.83 3.08
C CYS A 52 -9.16 -13.66 2.42
N HIS A 53 -9.79 -12.50 2.53
CA HIS A 53 -11.09 -12.22 1.90
C HIS A 53 -10.98 -11.34 0.66
N TYR A 54 -9.93 -10.54 0.59
CA TYR A 54 -9.67 -9.59 -0.47
C TYR A 54 -8.24 -9.76 -0.98
N ARG A 55 -8.06 -9.48 -2.27
CA ARG A 55 -6.73 -9.31 -2.82
C ARG A 55 -6.67 -8.02 -3.63
N LEU A 56 -5.59 -7.26 -3.46
CA LEU A 56 -5.32 -6.07 -4.25
C LEU A 56 -4.22 -6.39 -5.26
N MET A 57 -4.51 -6.19 -6.54
CA MET A 57 -3.53 -6.26 -7.62
C MET A 57 -3.03 -4.86 -7.93
N MET A 58 -1.72 -4.69 -7.94
CA MET A 58 -1.06 -3.48 -8.46
C MET A 58 0.22 -3.87 -9.18
N ARG A 59 0.39 -3.36 -10.41
CA ARG A 59 1.50 -3.74 -11.30
C ARG A 59 1.57 -5.28 -11.41
N GLU A 60 2.70 -5.87 -11.03
CA GLU A 60 2.96 -7.32 -11.08
C GLU A 60 2.74 -8.02 -9.73
N SER A 61 2.25 -7.29 -8.72
CA SER A 61 2.14 -7.77 -7.34
C SER A 61 0.69 -7.99 -6.91
N MET A 62 0.49 -9.00 -6.06
CA MET A 62 -0.76 -9.23 -5.33
C MET A 62 -0.55 -9.10 -3.83
N TYR A 63 -1.50 -8.44 -3.17
CA TYR A 63 -1.54 -8.25 -1.73
C TYR A 63 -2.80 -8.89 -1.16
N ASP A 64 -2.63 -9.80 -0.21
CA ASP A 64 -3.72 -10.50 0.45
C ASP A 64 -4.18 -9.71 1.69
N ALA A 65 -5.48 -9.58 1.90
CA ALA A 65 -6.06 -8.80 2.99
C ALA A 65 -7.37 -9.41 3.51
N GLN A 66 -7.70 -9.16 4.78
CA GLN A 66 -8.99 -9.54 5.37
C GLN A 66 -10.09 -8.52 5.10
N THR A 67 -9.72 -7.27 4.86
CA THR A 67 -10.66 -6.16 4.69
C THR A 67 -10.27 -5.29 3.50
N VAL A 68 -11.22 -4.47 3.04
CA VAL A 68 -10.95 -3.52 1.94
C VAL A 68 -9.96 -2.45 2.39
N SER A 69 -10.15 -1.87 3.57
CA SER A 69 -9.22 -0.89 4.15
C SER A 69 -7.80 -1.44 4.27
N GLU A 70 -7.65 -2.68 4.75
CA GLU A 70 -6.34 -3.33 4.84
C GLU A 70 -5.69 -3.52 3.47
N ALA A 71 -6.46 -3.90 2.45
CA ALA A 71 -5.96 -4.04 1.09
C ALA A 71 -5.39 -2.71 0.57
N TYR A 72 -6.13 -1.61 0.73
CA TYR A 72 -5.66 -0.28 0.32
C TYR A 72 -4.49 0.23 1.15
N ALA A 73 -4.49 0.01 2.47
CA ALA A 73 -3.37 0.36 3.35
C ALA A 73 -2.08 -0.35 2.93
N MET A 74 -2.14 -1.64 2.66
CA MET A 74 -1.00 -2.44 2.20
C MET A 74 -0.46 -1.94 0.87
N GLY A 75 -1.35 -1.68 -0.10
CA GLY A 75 -0.94 -1.13 -1.39
C GLY A 75 -0.27 0.23 -1.25
N LEU A 76 -0.85 1.11 -0.43
CA LEU A 76 -0.34 2.46 -0.21
C LEU A 76 1.06 2.44 0.44
N LEU A 77 1.27 1.59 1.44
CA LEU A 77 2.58 1.43 2.07
C LEU A 77 3.67 0.99 1.09
N VAL A 78 3.35 0.11 0.14
CA VAL A 78 4.33 -0.32 -0.87
C VAL A 78 4.69 0.83 -1.82
N LEU A 79 3.71 1.61 -2.26
CA LEU A 79 3.96 2.75 -3.14
C LEU A 79 4.79 3.84 -2.44
N LEU A 80 4.51 4.10 -1.17
CA LEU A 80 5.24 5.08 -0.37
C LEU A 80 6.66 4.62 -0.05
N GLY A 81 6.86 3.34 0.29
CA GLY A 81 8.19 2.77 0.50
C GLY A 81 9.05 2.83 -0.76
N ALA A 82 8.48 2.44 -1.91
CA ALA A 82 9.18 2.51 -3.19
C ALA A 82 9.54 3.96 -3.60
N ALA A 83 8.72 4.95 -3.24
CA ALA A 83 9.03 6.36 -3.51
C ALA A 83 10.25 6.84 -2.70
N VAL A 84 10.38 6.41 -1.44
CA VAL A 84 11.54 6.73 -0.59
C VAL A 84 12.81 6.10 -1.16
N GLU A 85 12.79 4.81 -1.48
CA GLU A 85 13.96 4.11 -2.05
C GLU A 85 14.45 4.73 -3.36
N ASN A 86 13.52 5.13 -4.23
CA ASN A 86 13.88 5.79 -5.50
C ASN A 86 14.43 7.22 -5.30
N GLN A 87 14.01 7.94 -4.25
CA GLN A 87 14.56 9.27 -3.93
C GLN A 87 15.99 9.18 -3.38
N GLU A 88 16.27 8.19 -2.53
CA GLU A 88 17.62 7.95 -1.99
C GLU A 88 18.60 7.54 -3.10
N ALA A 89 18.18 6.67 -4.02
CA ALA A 89 18.98 6.27 -5.17
C ALA A 89 19.34 7.46 -6.09
N HIS A 90 18.42 8.41 -6.30
CA HIS A 90 18.66 9.59 -7.14
C HIS A 90 19.60 10.61 -6.49
N ASN A 91 19.51 10.81 -5.16
CA ASN A 91 20.40 11.71 -4.45
C ASN A 91 21.87 11.23 -4.39
N THR A 92 22.11 9.92 -4.49
CA THR A 92 23.47 9.35 -4.39
C THR A 92 24.31 9.55 -5.67
N HIS A 93 23.70 9.94 -6.79
CA HIS A 93 24.41 10.17 -8.07
C HIS A 93 24.71 11.65 -8.37
N SER A 94 24.32 12.58 -7.50
CA SER A 94 24.54 14.02 -7.73
C SER A 94 25.82 14.59 -7.08
N GLU A 95 26.62 13.78 -6.39
CA GLU A 95 27.81 14.24 -5.65
C GLU A 95 29.17 13.93 -6.32
N THR A 96 29.21 13.32 -7.52
CA THR A 96 30.48 12.86 -8.14
C THR A 96 30.94 13.58 -9.41
N GLU A 97 30.34 14.72 -9.80
CA GLU A 97 30.80 15.47 -10.99
C GLU A 97 31.11 16.95 -10.69
N GLN A 98 32.00 17.21 -9.72
CA GLN A 98 32.70 18.50 -9.63
C GLN A 98 34.12 18.32 -9.08
N THR A 99 35.00 17.71 -9.87
CA THR A 99 36.44 18.04 -9.88
C THR A 99 37.04 17.46 -11.15
N GLU A 100 37.27 18.32 -12.14
CA GLU A 100 38.49 18.36 -12.97
C GLU A 100 38.56 19.67 -13.75
#